data_AF-A0A3B9SGP2-F1
#
_entry.id   AF-A0A3B9SGP2-F1
#
_cell.length_a   1.000
_cell.length_b   1.000
_cell.length_c   1.000
_cell.angle_alpha   90.00
_cell.angle_beta   90.00
_cell.angle_gamma   90.00
#
_symmetry.space_group_name_H-M   'P 1'
#
loop_
_entity.id
_entity.type
_entity.pdbx_description
1 polymer ?
#
loop_
_entity_poly.entity_id
_entity_poly.type
_entity_poly.pdbx_seq_one_letter_code
_entity_poly.pdbx_strand_id
1 'polypeptide(L)'
;MKKKVFSMLLATALTVSTVYARQAGDVNSDGLVSATDSTYVLQKTLEKDFDLGDMGDLFADTDADGEITAKDASLIFSHVLDGVTKLNKPDIPSELPEGFEHVPEDFTQTLTVSSYEELKNAIETLGTSSANRAIYITEDIYPTEQIKLSSQNANISFIGITKADGTSPKLDFYKHRDSLQSRGSSGTGLMISGSYYNFKNLIVTNAGDCGTRIKGKTAGNCIFENCTFNYNNNSGISVTEGGHDNTFIGVDSYRNCDLCPRYGADADGFSIKLGAGDGNNCFSCRAWENGDDGWDSYDQAQHNGVYNISYIDCLCWHNGDLDTFTCWDDYQRGLPPDERMLYIQAAIAQVPDFLEKYNNHEYTQETWPDVTISLLGSKIKSSTINYDNWGGNPNGFKFGSEYSNPEQYRYVENCIAFENGQKGFDMNNSKCKIDIHNTIGYDNGYDGKKGQDAEDANSNYILKCKIRGVTPAEMVVLSSSNNYSFNGKNPDVLPDNITTKEPTPEQQEAIRAEVDKVFGQIKANCQKDIINGVVSFDSIFDIVKGE
;
A
#
# COMPACT_ATOMS: atom_id res chain seq x y z
N MET A 1 -32.28 -58.51 22.10
CA MET A 1 -33.15 -57.31 22.23
C MET A 1 -32.38 -56.29 23.08
N LYS A 2 -32.06 -55.11 22.50
CA LYS A 2 -31.49 -53.90 23.17
C LYS A 2 -30.05 -54.06 23.72
N LYS A 3 -29.15 -53.07 23.78
CA LYS A 3 -28.93 -51.71 23.26
C LYS A 3 -27.50 -51.36 23.75
N LYS A 4 -26.70 -50.66 22.92
CA LYS A 4 -25.78 -49.51 23.22
C LYS A 4 -25.10 -49.44 24.61
N VAL A 5 -23.80 -49.13 24.78
CA VAL A 5 -23.04 -47.88 24.49
C VAL A 5 -21.56 -48.21 24.79
N PHE A 6 -20.63 -48.11 23.82
CA PHE A 6 -19.65 -47.04 23.58
C PHE A 6 -18.60 -46.79 24.69
N SER A 7 -17.33 -47.13 24.37
CA SER A 7 -16.12 -46.73 25.08
C SER A 7 -15.42 -45.58 24.36
N MET A 8 -14.71 -44.79 25.17
CA MET A 8 -13.83 -43.67 24.87
C MET A 8 -12.52 -44.06 24.14
N LEU A 9 -11.92 -43.03 23.54
CA LEU A 9 -10.49 -42.79 23.23
C LEU A 9 -9.82 -43.41 21.99
N LEU A 10 -9.52 -42.49 21.05
CA LEU A 10 -8.20 -42.10 20.54
C LEU A 10 -7.33 -43.14 19.79
N ALA A 11 -7.14 -42.91 18.49
CA ALA A 11 -5.83 -42.72 17.85
C ALA A 11 -5.96 -42.55 16.32
N THR A 12 -5.69 -41.33 15.87
CA THR A 12 -4.90 -40.97 14.67
C THR A 12 -4.89 -41.94 13.50
N ALA A 13 -5.46 -41.48 12.38
CA ALA A 13 -4.82 -41.63 11.08
C ALA A 13 -4.91 -40.28 10.37
N LEU A 14 -3.74 -39.76 10.02
CA LEU A 14 -3.55 -38.65 9.10
C LEU A 14 -4.44 -38.84 7.86
N THR A 15 -5.33 -37.89 7.66
CA THR A 15 -5.74 -37.37 6.36
C THR A 15 -5.70 -35.88 6.61
N VAL A 16 -4.65 -35.16 6.18
CA VAL A 16 -4.65 -34.52 4.86
C VAL A 16 -6.09 -34.24 4.39
N SER A 17 -6.86 -33.49 5.18
CA SER A 17 -7.69 -32.47 4.57
C SER A 17 -6.66 -31.43 4.10
N THR A 18 -6.10 -31.56 2.88
CA THR A 18 -6.81 -31.02 1.72
C THR A 18 -7.90 -30.10 2.22
N VAL A 19 -7.54 -28.85 2.49
CA VAL A 19 -8.49 -27.77 2.30
C VAL A 19 -8.86 -27.92 0.82
N TYR A 20 -9.80 -28.81 0.51
CA TYR A 20 -10.55 -28.71 -0.71
C TYR A 20 -10.99 -27.26 -0.70
N ALA A 21 -10.63 -26.52 -1.76
CA ALA A 21 -11.02 -25.14 -1.90
C ALA A 21 -12.52 -25.10 -1.65
N ARG A 22 -12.90 -24.67 -0.44
CA ARG A 22 -14.29 -24.77 0.02
C ARG A 22 -15.10 -23.96 -0.97
N GLN A 23 -16.13 -24.58 -1.53
CA GLN A 23 -16.89 -24.00 -2.63
C GLN A 23 -18.08 -23.25 -2.06
N ALA A 24 -18.54 -22.21 -2.75
CA ALA A 24 -19.81 -21.59 -2.42
C ALA A 24 -20.90 -22.66 -2.36
N GLY A 25 -21.65 -22.70 -1.25
CA GLY A 25 -22.68 -23.70 -1.00
C GLY A 25 -22.23 -24.98 -0.30
N ASP A 26 -20.94 -25.17 -0.01
CA ASP A 26 -20.42 -26.25 0.86
C ASP A 26 -20.37 -25.76 2.31
N VAL A 27 -21.55 -25.69 2.89
CA VAL A 27 -21.79 -24.96 4.15
C VAL A 27 -21.37 -25.80 5.34
N ASN A 28 -21.55 -27.12 5.27
CA ASN A 28 -21.18 -28.04 6.34
C ASN A 28 -19.68 -28.45 6.33
N SER A 29 -18.90 -27.96 5.35
CA SER A 29 -17.46 -28.24 5.17
C SER A 29 -17.13 -29.70 4.85
N ASP A 30 -18.04 -30.49 4.27
CA ASP A 30 -17.79 -31.89 3.92
C ASP A 30 -17.13 -32.06 2.53
N GLY A 31 -16.96 -30.96 1.79
CA GLY A 31 -16.29 -30.94 0.49
C GLY A 31 -17.23 -31.16 -0.69
N LEU A 32 -18.54 -31.31 -0.46
CA LEU A 32 -19.55 -31.57 -1.49
C LEU A 32 -20.72 -30.58 -1.34
N VAL A 33 -20.96 -29.78 -2.38
CA VAL A 33 -22.21 -28.99 -2.46
C VAL A 33 -23.37 -29.95 -2.68
N SER A 34 -24.22 -30.14 -1.66
CA SER A 34 -25.27 -31.16 -1.66
C SER A 34 -26.63 -30.60 -1.24
N ALA A 35 -27.67 -31.42 -1.37
CA ALA A 35 -28.99 -31.08 -0.84
C ALA A 35 -28.96 -30.89 0.70
N THR A 36 -27.99 -31.49 1.40
CA THR A 36 -27.82 -31.35 2.85
C THR A 36 -27.44 -29.91 3.21
N ASP A 37 -26.52 -29.30 2.47
CA ASP A 37 -26.06 -27.92 2.68
C ASP A 37 -27.18 -26.91 2.50
N SER A 38 -27.99 -27.10 1.46
CA SER A 38 -29.21 -26.32 1.24
C SER A 38 -30.15 -26.37 2.46
N THR A 39 -30.36 -27.55 3.04
CA THR A 39 -31.18 -27.68 4.26
C THR A 39 -30.54 -27.02 5.48
N TYR A 40 -29.21 -26.98 5.61
CA TYR A 40 -28.54 -26.32 6.73
C TYR A 40 -28.64 -24.80 6.64
N VAL A 41 -28.49 -24.23 5.43
CA VAL A 41 -28.76 -22.81 5.17
C VAL A 41 -30.20 -22.47 5.51
N LEU A 42 -31.16 -23.30 5.07
CA LEU A 42 -32.57 -23.07 5.38
C LEU A 42 -32.86 -23.18 6.88
N GLN A 43 -32.20 -24.11 7.58
CA GLN A 43 -32.32 -24.22 9.04
C GLN A 43 -31.74 -22.99 9.73
N LYS A 44 -30.58 -22.47 9.31
CA LYS A 44 -30.00 -21.20 9.80
C LYS A 44 -30.94 -20.02 9.59
N THR A 45 -31.63 -19.96 8.46
CA THR A 45 -32.63 -18.90 8.20
C THR A 45 -33.82 -18.97 9.17
N LEU A 46 -34.22 -20.17 9.59
CA LEU A 46 -35.36 -20.38 10.51
C LEU A 46 -34.95 -20.27 11.99
N GLU A 47 -33.75 -20.71 12.32
CA GLU A 47 -33.15 -20.73 13.65
C GLU A 47 -31.84 -19.94 13.59
N LYS A 48 -31.90 -18.62 13.82
CA LYS A 48 -30.76 -17.71 13.62
C LYS A 48 -29.50 -18.09 14.40
N ASP A 49 -29.65 -18.77 15.53
CA ASP A 49 -28.54 -19.22 16.39
C ASP A 49 -28.02 -20.63 16.01
N PHE A 50 -28.55 -21.23 14.93
CA PHE A 50 -28.04 -22.51 14.43
C PHE A 50 -26.59 -22.32 13.95
N ASP A 51 -25.70 -23.16 14.48
CA ASP A 51 -24.29 -23.07 14.18
C ASP A 51 -23.96 -23.87 12.92
N LEU A 52 -23.45 -23.19 11.89
CA LEU A 52 -23.01 -23.81 10.64
C LEU A 52 -21.54 -24.25 10.69
N GLY A 53 -20.89 -24.10 11.86
CA GLY A 53 -19.46 -24.35 12.04
C GLY A 53 -18.60 -23.22 11.48
N ASP A 54 -17.28 -23.36 11.64
CA ASP A 54 -16.30 -22.35 11.26
C ASP A 54 -16.48 -21.91 9.80
N MET A 55 -16.62 -20.60 9.58
CA MET A 55 -16.84 -19.97 8.27
C MET A 55 -18.10 -20.45 7.52
N GLY A 56 -18.97 -21.28 8.11
CA GLY A 56 -20.19 -21.79 7.47
C GLY A 56 -21.09 -20.69 6.94
N ASP A 57 -21.23 -19.61 7.71
CA ASP A 57 -22.00 -18.43 7.33
C ASP A 57 -21.48 -17.78 6.03
N LEU A 58 -20.16 -17.80 5.78
CA LEU A 58 -19.55 -17.25 4.57
C LEU A 58 -19.86 -18.07 3.31
N PHE A 59 -19.90 -19.40 3.44
CA PHE A 59 -20.19 -20.29 2.31
C PHE A 59 -21.68 -20.50 2.10
N ALA A 60 -22.48 -20.08 3.07
CA ALA A 60 -23.93 -20.08 3.01
C ALA A 60 -24.49 -18.94 2.16
N ASP A 61 -23.74 -17.87 1.93
CA ASP A 61 -24.08 -16.78 1.01
C ASP A 61 -23.57 -17.12 -0.39
N THR A 62 -24.46 -17.63 -1.25
CA THR A 62 -24.06 -18.30 -2.50
C THR A 62 -24.31 -17.50 -3.76
N ASP A 63 -25.08 -16.42 -3.65
CA ASP A 63 -25.08 -15.35 -4.64
C ASP A 63 -24.20 -14.16 -4.24
N ALA A 64 -23.52 -14.26 -3.10
CA ALA A 64 -22.62 -13.25 -2.56
C ALA A 64 -23.35 -11.91 -2.28
N ASP A 65 -24.62 -12.00 -1.86
CA ASP A 65 -25.47 -10.84 -1.54
C ASP A 65 -25.36 -10.40 -0.07
N GLY A 66 -24.59 -11.13 0.74
CA GLY A 66 -24.27 -10.83 2.13
C GLY A 66 -25.33 -11.27 3.12
N GLU A 67 -26.47 -11.81 2.67
CA GLU A 67 -27.52 -12.33 3.54
C GLU A 67 -27.70 -13.83 3.38
N ILE A 68 -27.72 -14.56 4.50
CA ILE A 68 -28.01 -16.00 4.48
C ILE A 68 -29.51 -16.21 4.51
N THR A 69 -30.11 -16.43 3.33
CA THR A 69 -31.55 -16.53 3.17
C THR A 69 -32.00 -17.85 2.56
N ALA A 70 -33.31 -18.03 2.48
CA ALA A 70 -33.88 -19.16 1.74
C ALA A 70 -33.55 -19.12 0.22
N LYS A 71 -33.11 -17.96 -0.30
CA LYS A 71 -32.68 -17.81 -1.69
C LYS A 71 -31.36 -18.53 -1.93
N ASP A 72 -30.40 -18.42 -1.02
CA ASP A 72 -29.13 -19.14 -1.04
C ASP A 72 -29.33 -20.64 -0.96
N ALA A 73 -30.17 -21.08 -0.02
CA ALA A 73 -30.58 -22.47 0.05
C ALA A 73 -31.15 -22.98 -1.28
N SER A 74 -31.95 -22.15 -1.96
CA SER A 74 -32.53 -22.48 -3.28
C SER A 74 -31.49 -22.50 -4.40
N LEU A 75 -30.47 -21.66 -4.36
CA LEU A 75 -29.39 -21.63 -5.35
C LEU A 75 -28.50 -22.86 -5.23
N ILE A 76 -28.13 -23.25 -4.01
CA ILE A 76 -27.42 -24.49 -3.71
C ILE A 76 -28.22 -25.68 -4.26
N PHE A 77 -29.51 -25.74 -3.97
CA PHE A 77 -30.36 -26.85 -4.42
C PHE A 77 -30.50 -26.90 -5.96
N SER A 78 -30.61 -25.75 -6.61
CA SER A 78 -30.69 -25.64 -8.07
C SER A 78 -29.38 -26.04 -8.74
N HIS A 79 -28.23 -25.67 -8.16
CA HIS A 79 -26.91 -26.11 -8.61
C HIS A 79 -26.78 -27.64 -8.59
N VAL A 80 -27.25 -28.29 -7.52
CA VAL A 80 -27.22 -29.75 -7.36
C VAL A 80 -28.09 -30.47 -8.39
N LEU A 81 -29.25 -29.90 -8.74
CA LEU A 81 -30.19 -30.53 -9.69
C LEU A 81 -29.76 -30.38 -11.15
N ASP A 82 -29.35 -29.18 -11.55
CA ASP A 82 -29.16 -28.84 -12.97
C ASP A 82 -27.67 -28.83 -13.39
N GLY A 83 -26.73 -28.71 -12.44
CA GLY A 83 -25.28 -28.83 -12.67
C GLY A 83 -24.63 -27.69 -13.47
N VAL A 84 -25.36 -26.62 -13.79
CA VAL A 84 -24.85 -25.48 -14.60
C VAL A 84 -24.90 -24.11 -13.93
N THR A 85 -25.63 -23.96 -12.83
CA THR A 85 -25.70 -22.68 -12.10
C THR A 85 -24.39 -22.42 -11.37
N LYS A 86 -23.69 -21.31 -11.64
CA LYS A 86 -22.47 -20.98 -10.87
C LYS A 86 -22.86 -20.45 -9.49
N LEU A 87 -22.24 -21.00 -8.45
CA LEU A 87 -22.31 -20.48 -7.09
C LEU A 87 -21.08 -19.58 -6.86
N ASN A 88 -21.28 -18.41 -6.28
CA ASN A 88 -20.21 -17.44 -6.04
C ASN A 88 -19.81 -17.49 -4.57
N LYS A 89 -18.51 -17.57 -4.31
CA LYS A 89 -17.95 -17.52 -2.96
C LYS A 89 -17.47 -16.10 -2.69
N PRO A 90 -17.65 -15.57 -1.48
CA PRO A 90 -16.91 -14.38 -1.07
C PRO A 90 -15.38 -14.64 -1.10
N ASP A 91 -14.59 -13.70 -1.64
CA ASP A 91 -13.13 -13.76 -1.61
C ASP A 91 -12.60 -13.64 -0.16
N ILE A 92 -11.61 -14.45 0.23
CA ILE A 92 -10.93 -14.37 1.55
C ILE A 92 -9.42 -14.23 1.34
N PRO A 93 -8.78 -13.18 1.87
CA PRO A 93 -7.37 -13.23 2.23
C PRO A 93 -7.15 -12.69 3.66
N SER A 94 -6.88 -13.48 4.72
CA SER A 94 -6.60 -12.86 6.05
C SER A 94 -6.25 -13.79 7.23
N GLU A 95 -4.97 -13.88 7.62
CA GLU A 95 -4.59 -13.59 9.03
C GLU A 95 -3.40 -12.63 8.97
N LEU A 96 -3.41 -11.58 9.80
CA LEU A 96 -2.28 -10.68 9.92
C LEU A 96 -1.06 -11.45 10.49
N PRO A 97 0.17 -11.11 10.09
CA PRO A 97 1.35 -11.66 10.74
C PRO A 97 1.35 -11.38 12.24
N GLU A 98 2.02 -12.23 13.03
CA GLU A 98 2.15 -12.01 14.47
C GLU A 98 2.71 -10.60 14.75
N GLY A 99 2.06 -9.86 15.66
CA GLY A 99 2.46 -8.49 16.02
C GLY A 99 1.79 -7.38 15.20
N PHE A 100 0.93 -7.71 14.24
CA PHE A 100 0.06 -6.76 13.56
C PHE A 100 -1.34 -6.78 14.18
N GLU A 101 -1.87 -5.60 14.50
CA GLU A 101 -3.23 -5.43 15.02
C GLU A 101 -4.11 -4.74 13.97
N HIS A 102 -5.33 -5.24 13.80
CA HIS A 102 -6.36 -4.54 13.03
C HIS A 102 -6.83 -3.29 13.78
N VAL A 103 -7.45 -2.37 13.03
CA VAL A 103 -8.20 -1.28 13.68
C VAL A 103 -9.26 -1.91 14.61
N PRO A 104 -9.36 -1.48 15.88
CA PRO A 104 -10.33 -2.04 16.82
C PRO A 104 -11.76 -1.94 16.29
N GLU A 105 -12.65 -2.83 16.71
CA GLU A 105 -14.07 -2.83 16.30
C GLU A 105 -15.04 -2.70 17.49
N ASP A 106 -14.54 -2.79 18.72
CA ASP A 106 -15.29 -2.75 19.96
C ASP A 106 -15.50 -1.30 20.47
N PHE A 107 -16.36 -0.54 19.80
CA PHE A 107 -16.54 0.88 20.12
C PHE A 107 -17.57 1.14 21.22
N THR A 108 -17.15 1.87 22.25
CA THR A 108 -18.04 2.35 23.34
C THR A 108 -18.84 3.59 22.96
N GLN A 109 -18.37 4.35 21.98
CA GLN A 109 -19.03 5.54 21.45
C GLN A 109 -18.67 5.71 19.98
N THR A 110 -19.65 6.07 19.17
CA THR A 110 -19.48 6.34 17.75
C THR A 110 -20.14 7.66 17.36
N LEU A 111 -19.55 8.38 16.41
CA LEU A 111 -20.10 9.58 15.78
C LEU A 111 -20.06 9.40 14.26
N THR A 112 -20.99 10.03 13.54
CA THR A 112 -21.03 10.01 12.06
C THR A 112 -20.90 11.42 11.54
N VAL A 113 -20.07 11.61 10.51
CA VAL A 113 -19.76 12.93 9.94
C VAL A 113 -19.76 12.88 8.41
N SER A 114 -20.17 13.98 7.81
CA SER A 114 -20.28 14.18 6.36
C SER A 114 -19.65 15.48 5.88
N SER A 115 -19.13 16.29 6.80
CA SER A 115 -18.50 17.57 6.51
C SER A 115 -17.28 17.84 7.39
N TYR A 116 -16.45 18.79 6.96
CA TYR A 116 -15.24 19.15 7.70
C TYR A 116 -15.55 19.72 9.09
N GLU A 117 -16.60 20.54 9.19
CA GLU A 117 -17.02 21.14 10.46
C GLU A 117 -17.51 20.06 11.45
N GLU A 118 -18.27 19.07 10.97
CA GLU A 118 -18.70 17.93 11.78
C GLU A 118 -17.51 17.09 12.25
N LEU A 119 -16.55 16.82 11.37
CA LEU A 119 -15.33 16.07 11.71
C LEU A 119 -14.53 16.77 12.81
N LYS A 120 -14.33 18.09 12.70
CA LYS A 120 -13.67 18.88 13.74
C LYS A 120 -14.41 18.78 15.08
N ASN A 121 -15.72 19.01 15.07
CA ASN A 121 -16.54 18.95 16.27
C ASN A 121 -16.54 17.53 16.89
N ALA A 122 -16.50 16.48 16.06
CA ALA A 122 -16.42 15.09 16.53
C ALA A 122 -15.08 14.79 17.23
N ILE A 123 -13.96 15.23 16.66
CA ILE A 123 -12.63 15.08 17.28
C ILE A 123 -12.60 15.76 18.65
N GLU A 124 -13.12 17.00 18.75
CA GLU A 124 -13.19 17.75 20.00
C GLU A 124 -14.13 17.08 21.02
N THR A 125 -15.28 16.58 20.56
CA THR A 125 -16.28 15.92 21.41
C THR A 125 -15.77 14.62 22.02
N LEU A 126 -15.04 13.82 21.26
CA LEU A 126 -14.49 12.56 21.78
C LEU A 126 -13.35 12.85 22.79
N GLY A 127 -12.39 13.72 22.49
CA GLY A 127 -11.28 13.97 23.42
C GLY A 127 -10.50 12.68 23.78
N THR A 128 -10.03 12.52 25.02
CA THR A 128 -9.25 11.35 25.48
C THR A 128 -10.08 10.36 26.30
N SER A 129 -9.93 9.06 26.04
CA SER A 129 -10.52 7.97 26.83
C SER A 129 -9.69 6.70 26.68
N SER A 130 -9.72 5.81 27.68
CA SER A 130 -9.14 4.47 27.57
C SER A 130 -9.99 3.50 26.76
N ALA A 131 -11.21 3.88 26.39
CA ALA A 131 -12.12 3.07 25.60
C ALA A 131 -11.99 3.38 24.10
N ASN A 132 -12.13 2.35 23.27
CA ASN A 132 -12.17 2.48 21.82
C ASN A 132 -13.43 3.23 21.38
N ARG A 133 -13.27 4.18 20.46
CA ARG A 133 -14.33 5.04 19.92
C ARG A 133 -14.11 5.27 18.44
N ALA A 134 -15.18 5.56 17.70
CA ALA A 134 -15.09 5.75 16.25
C ALA A 134 -15.75 7.03 15.74
N ILE A 135 -15.21 7.56 14.65
CA ILE A 135 -15.81 8.57 13.79
C ILE A 135 -16.02 7.92 12.42
N TYR A 136 -17.28 7.68 12.05
CA TYR A 136 -17.67 7.20 10.74
C TYR A 136 -17.78 8.35 9.76
N ILE A 137 -17.05 8.27 8.65
CA ILE A 137 -17.04 9.28 7.58
C ILE A 137 -17.84 8.70 6.41
N THR A 138 -18.93 9.36 6.03
CA THR A 138 -19.84 8.83 4.99
C THR A 138 -19.69 9.50 3.63
N GLU A 139 -19.10 10.69 3.60
CA GLU A 139 -18.97 11.52 2.41
C GLU A 139 -17.53 12.01 2.25
N ASP A 140 -17.22 12.50 1.06
CA ASP A 140 -15.95 13.19 0.82
C ASP A 140 -15.93 14.49 1.64
N ILE A 141 -14.88 14.66 2.44
CA ILE A 141 -14.65 15.83 3.28
C ILE A 141 -13.53 16.66 2.66
N TYR A 142 -13.70 17.98 2.69
CA TYR A 142 -12.78 18.95 2.08
C TYR A 142 -12.18 19.88 3.14
N PRO A 143 -11.14 19.45 3.89
CA PRO A 143 -10.53 20.26 4.93
C PRO A 143 -9.98 21.58 4.38
N THR A 144 -10.20 22.66 5.14
CA THR A 144 -9.63 23.99 4.84
C THR A 144 -8.35 24.27 5.61
N GLU A 145 -8.02 23.41 6.57
CA GLU A 145 -6.80 23.43 7.37
C GLU A 145 -6.35 21.98 7.66
N GLN A 146 -5.12 21.83 8.14
CA GLN A 146 -4.58 20.58 8.65
C GLN A 146 -5.48 19.99 9.76
N ILE A 147 -5.70 18.68 9.73
CA ILE A 147 -6.32 17.95 10.83
C ILE A 147 -5.23 17.59 11.84
N LYS A 148 -5.31 18.17 13.04
CA LYS A 148 -4.31 17.99 14.11
C LYS A 148 -4.81 17.00 15.16
N LEU A 149 -4.02 15.95 15.40
CA LEU A 149 -4.35 14.83 16.26
C LEU A 149 -3.24 14.68 17.32
N SER A 150 -3.41 15.35 18.46
CA SER A 150 -2.33 15.56 19.44
C SER A 150 -2.53 14.84 20.77
N SER A 151 -3.67 14.21 21.00
CA SER A 151 -3.96 13.56 22.28
C SER A 151 -3.21 12.23 22.41
N GLN A 152 -2.57 12.00 23.55
CA GLN A 152 -2.01 10.69 23.89
C GLN A 152 -3.12 9.75 24.35
N ASN A 153 -3.03 8.48 24.00
CA ASN A 153 -4.05 7.46 24.29
C ASN A 153 -5.43 7.92 23.80
N ALA A 154 -5.48 8.37 22.55
CA ALA A 154 -6.70 8.87 21.96
C ALA A 154 -7.73 7.75 21.79
N ASN A 155 -7.35 6.57 21.33
CA ASN A 155 -8.27 5.45 21.06
C ASN A 155 -9.47 5.91 20.19
N ILE A 156 -9.16 6.62 19.12
CA ILE A 156 -10.14 7.14 18.14
C ILE A 156 -9.83 6.54 16.77
N SER A 157 -10.79 5.80 16.22
CA SER A 157 -10.73 5.26 14.86
C SER A 157 -11.55 6.13 13.90
N PHE A 158 -10.92 6.63 12.83
CA PHE A 158 -11.58 7.27 11.69
C PHE A 158 -11.89 6.19 10.65
N ILE A 159 -13.17 5.95 10.37
CA ILE A 159 -13.61 4.83 9.54
C ILE A 159 -14.44 5.36 8.38
N GLY A 160 -13.93 5.21 7.17
CA GLY A 160 -14.70 5.49 5.97
C GLY A 160 -15.78 4.43 5.74
N ILE A 161 -17.00 4.88 5.47
CA ILE A 161 -18.09 4.02 5.03
C ILE A 161 -18.01 3.91 3.52
N THR A 162 -17.61 2.73 3.03
CA THR A 162 -17.59 2.43 1.59
C THR A 162 -18.99 2.63 1.00
N LYS A 163 -19.07 3.38 -0.08
CA LYS A 163 -20.31 3.71 -0.78
C LYS A 163 -20.82 2.49 -1.55
N ALA A 164 -22.08 2.53 -1.97
CA ALA A 164 -22.72 1.42 -2.68
C ALA A 164 -22.05 1.06 -4.02
N ASP A 165 -21.30 2.00 -4.62
CA ASP A 165 -20.51 1.78 -5.83
C ASP A 165 -19.09 1.24 -5.56
N GLY A 166 -18.78 0.91 -4.30
CA GLY A 166 -17.48 0.40 -3.85
C GLY A 166 -16.45 1.49 -3.54
N THR A 167 -16.75 2.77 -3.78
CA THR A 167 -15.80 3.85 -3.55
C THR A 167 -15.66 4.19 -2.06
N SER A 168 -14.46 4.58 -1.65
CA SER A 168 -14.18 5.00 -0.27
C SER A 168 -14.19 6.53 -0.15
N PRO A 169 -14.64 7.08 0.99
CA PRO A 169 -14.69 8.53 1.18
C PRO A 169 -13.29 9.14 1.24
N LYS A 170 -13.17 10.34 0.68
CA LYS A 170 -11.92 11.11 0.64
C LYS A 170 -11.84 12.14 1.76
N LEU A 171 -10.64 12.31 2.32
CA LEU A 171 -10.18 13.55 2.93
C LEU A 171 -9.35 14.29 1.88
N ASP A 172 -10.00 15.20 1.15
CA ASP A 172 -9.41 15.93 0.03
C ASP A 172 -8.97 17.33 0.45
N PHE A 173 -7.66 17.51 0.59
CA PHE A 173 -7.04 18.71 1.13
C PHE A 173 -6.81 19.82 0.10
N TYR A 174 -7.33 19.73 -1.13
CA TYR A 174 -7.07 20.74 -2.16
C TYR A 174 -7.40 22.17 -1.69
N LYS A 175 -8.49 22.36 -0.93
CA LYS A 175 -8.86 23.69 -0.39
C LYS A 175 -7.81 24.23 0.57
N HIS A 176 -7.26 23.37 1.43
CA HIS A 176 -6.17 23.74 2.32
C HIS A 176 -4.90 24.01 1.52
N ARG A 177 -4.46 23.07 0.67
CA ARG A 177 -3.28 23.18 -0.18
C ARG A 177 -3.26 24.48 -0.98
N ASP A 178 -4.34 24.78 -1.69
CA ASP A 178 -4.43 25.91 -2.61
C ASP A 178 -4.51 27.26 -1.86
N SER A 179 -4.82 27.24 -0.56
CA SER A 179 -4.77 28.44 0.31
C SER A 179 -3.33 28.84 0.70
N LEU A 180 -2.38 27.90 0.62
CA LEU A 180 -1.00 28.11 1.09
C LEU A 180 -0.17 28.89 0.07
N GLN A 181 0.77 29.70 0.59
CA GLN A 181 1.72 30.50 -0.21
C GLN A 181 3.17 30.04 -0.06
N SER A 182 3.40 28.96 0.68
CA SER A 182 4.72 28.40 0.93
C SER A 182 4.62 26.93 1.33
N ARG A 183 5.66 26.16 0.98
CA ARG A 183 5.84 24.79 1.45
C ARG A 183 6.13 24.70 2.94
N GLY A 184 5.88 23.52 3.51
CA GLY A 184 6.26 23.17 4.89
C GLY A 184 5.21 22.29 5.56
N SER A 185 5.53 21.77 6.74
CA SER A 185 4.68 20.85 7.49
C SER A 185 3.32 21.42 7.92
N SER A 186 3.10 22.74 7.79
CA SER A 186 1.78 23.33 7.94
C SER A 186 0.80 22.89 6.86
N GLY A 187 1.29 22.38 5.72
CA GLY A 187 0.47 21.84 4.63
C GLY A 187 0.18 20.35 4.71
N THR A 188 0.70 19.64 5.73
CA THR A 188 0.41 18.21 5.93
C THR A 188 -1.10 18.04 6.16
N GLY A 189 -1.72 17.03 5.55
CA GLY A 189 -3.14 16.75 5.71
C GLY A 189 -3.49 16.32 7.14
N LEU A 190 -3.01 15.14 7.54
CA LEU A 190 -3.14 14.60 8.89
C LEU A 190 -1.84 14.81 9.68
N MET A 191 -1.86 15.64 10.72
CA MET A 191 -0.72 15.84 11.61
C MET A 191 -0.94 15.15 12.94
N ILE A 192 -0.22 14.06 13.17
CA ILE A 192 -0.36 13.21 14.34
C ILE A 192 0.85 13.42 15.26
N SER A 193 0.61 13.99 16.43
CA SER A 193 1.60 14.12 17.50
C SER A 193 1.20 13.37 18.79
N GLY A 194 0.01 12.77 18.80
CA GLY A 194 -0.51 11.90 19.85
C GLY A 194 -0.55 10.43 19.41
N SER A 195 -1.16 9.56 20.21
CA SER A 195 -1.12 8.10 20.01
C SER A 195 -2.51 7.46 19.94
N TYR A 196 -2.60 6.28 19.34
CA TYR A 196 -3.86 5.51 19.17
C TYR A 196 -4.92 6.26 18.34
N TYR A 197 -4.48 6.90 17.26
CA TYR A 197 -5.36 7.38 16.20
C TYR A 197 -5.31 6.38 15.05
N ASN A 198 -6.45 5.77 14.75
CA ASN A 198 -6.54 4.69 13.76
C ASN A 198 -7.36 5.14 12.55
N PHE A 199 -7.09 4.58 11.38
CA PHE A 199 -7.72 4.95 10.12
C PHE A 199 -8.06 3.69 9.34
N LYS A 200 -9.31 3.58 8.87
CA LYS A 200 -9.79 2.46 8.07
C LYS A 200 -10.61 2.93 6.88
N ASN A 201 -10.38 2.36 5.69
CA ASN A 201 -11.19 2.58 4.48
C ASN A 201 -11.28 4.06 4.05
N LEU A 202 -10.15 4.78 4.05
CA LEU A 202 -10.10 6.22 3.71
C LEU A 202 -9.05 6.53 2.65
N ILE A 203 -9.35 7.53 1.82
CA ILE A 203 -8.41 8.10 0.87
C ILE A 203 -7.99 9.49 1.37
N VAL A 204 -6.69 9.75 1.46
CA VAL A 204 -6.10 11.04 1.84
C VAL A 204 -5.38 11.61 0.63
N THR A 205 -5.86 12.75 0.13
CA THR A 205 -5.40 13.29 -1.15
C THR A 205 -5.18 14.79 -1.14
N ASN A 206 -4.36 15.26 -2.09
CA ASN A 206 -4.13 16.68 -2.37
C ASN A 206 -3.60 17.51 -1.18
N ALA A 207 -2.87 16.90 -0.23
CA ALA A 207 -2.21 17.67 0.83
C ALA A 207 -1.13 18.59 0.25
N GLY A 208 -0.91 19.75 0.89
CA GLY A 208 0.14 20.70 0.49
C GLY A 208 1.54 20.33 0.97
N ASP A 209 1.67 19.28 1.75
CA ASP A 209 2.90 18.59 2.13
C ASP A 209 2.55 17.08 2.19
N CYS A 210 2.98 16.34 3.22
CA CYS A 210 2.65 14.92 3.31
C CYS A 210 1.14 14.69 3.49
N GLY A 211 0.63 13.56 2.99
CA GLY A 211 -0.76 13.15 3.26
C GLY A 211 -1.00 12.97 4.75
N THR A 212 -0.11 12.22 5.41
CA THR A 212 -0.02 12.15 6.88
C THR A 212 1.41 12.32 7.39
N ARG A 213 1.55 12.89 8.58
CA ARG A 213 2.81 12.94 9.32
C ARG A 213 2.60 12.53 10.78
N ILE A 214 3.26 11.45 11.18
CA ILE A 214 3.36 10.97 12.57
C ILE A 214 4.69 11.46 13.13
N LYS A 215 4.64 12.38 14.09
CA LYS A 215 5.82 13.13 14.52
C LYS A 215 5.90 13.29 16.03
N GLY A 216 7.05 12.89 16.58
CA GLY A 216 7.37 13.07 17.99
C GLY A 216 7.32 11.76 18.78
N LYS A 217 8.01 11.71 19.91
CA LYS A 217 8.09 10.53 20.81
C LYS A 217 6.78 10.11 21.47
N THR A 218 5.76 10.95 21.38
CA THR A 218 4.40 10.66 21.88
C THR A 218 3.46 10.24 20.76
N ALA A 219 3.95 10.24 19.52
CA ALA A 219 3.19 9.89 18.34
C ALA A 219 3.44 8.42 18.00
N GLY A 220 2.44 7.57 18.16
CA GLY A 220 2.66 6.16 17.93
C GLY A 220 1.44 5.31 18.17
N ASN A 221 1.58 3.99 17.99
CA ASN A 221 0.47 3.05 18.14
C ASN A 221 -0.73 3.42 17.25
N CYS A 222 -0.46 4.00 16.07
CA CYS A 222 -1.49 4.33 15.08
C CYS A 222 -1.60 3.17 14.09
N ILE A 223 -2.84 2.80 13.73
CA ILE A 223 -3.11 1.76 12.74
C ILE A 223 -3.76 2.40 11.51
N PHE A 224 -3.19 2.17 10.33
CA PHE A 224 -3.77 2.53 9.04
C PHE A 224 -4.07 1.25 8.28
N GLU A 225 -5.35 0.92 8.15
CA GLU A 225 -5.83 -0.29 7.50
C GLU A 225 -6.64 0.09 6.26
N ASN A 226 -6.34 -0.50 5.10
CA ASN A 226 -7.06 -0.25 3.86
C ASN A 226 -7.20 1.25 3.60
N CYS A 227 -6.08 1.96 3.47
CA CYS A 227 -6.06 3.40 3.22
C CYS A 227 -5.29 3.72 1.93
N THR A 228 -5.60 4.85 1.32
CA THR A 228 -4.87 5.35 0.15
C THR A 228 -4.31 6.76 0.41
N PHE A 229 -3.07 7.01 0.02
CA PHE A 229 -2.42 8.31 0.09
C PHE A 229 -1.89 8.68 -1.30
N ASN A 230 -2.51 9.67 -1.95
CA ASN A 230 -2.16 10.02 -3.33
C ASN A 230 -2.20 11.51 -3.63
N TYR A 231 -1.49 11.92 -4.69
CA TYR A 231 -1.48 13.32 -5.18
C TYR A 231 -1.09 14.35 -4.11
N ASN A 232 -0.37 13.93 -3.07
CA ASN A 232 0.12 14.84 -2.04
C ASN A 232 1.39 15.53 -2.55
N ASN A 233 1.59 16.80 -2.16
CA ASN A 233 2.75 17.59 -2.60
C ASN A 233 4.04 17.29 -1.79
N ASN A 234 4.06 16.16 -1.10
CA ASN A 234 5.22 15.52 -0.47
C ASN A 234 4.82 14.05 -0.21
N SER A 235 5.56 13.29 0.60
CA SER A 235 5.33 11.86 0.78
C SER A 235 3.89 11.53 1.18
N GLY A 236 3.35 10.38 0.75
CA GLY A 236 2.02 9.97 1.16
C GLY A 236 1.92 9.82 2.69
N ILE A 237 2.86 9.08 3.27
CA ILE A 237 2.99 8.86 4.71
C ILE A 237 4.39 9.28 5.17
N SER A 238 4.49 9.97 6.31
CA SER A 238 5.76 10.30 6.95
C SER A 238 5.75 9.97 8.44
N VAL A 239 6.78 9.27 8.92
CA VAL A 239 7.01 8.99 10.35
C VAL A 239 8.39 9.53 10.71
N THR A 240 8.47 10.42 11.72
CA THR A 240 9.71 11.15 12.04
C THR A 240 9.85 11.46 13.53
N GLU A 241 11.06 11.82 13.98
CA GLU A 241 11.35 12.39 15.31
C GLU A 241 10.77 11.58 16.49
N GLY A 242 10.87 10.25 16.43
CA GLY A 242 10.47 9.33 17.47
C GLY A 242 9.08 8.72 17.28
N GLY A 243 8.42 8.96 16.15
CA GLY A 243 7.17 8.27 15.82
C GLY A 243 7.35 6.74 15.80
N HIS A 244 6.54 5.99 16.54
CA HIS A 244 6.84 4.59 16.88
C HIS A 244 5.60 3.68 16.90
N ASP A 245 5.80 2.36 16.81
CA ASP A 245 4.77 1.32 16.93
C ASP A 245 3.55 1.54 16.00
N ASN A 246 3.77 2.08 14.80
CA ASN A 246 2.69 2.31 13.85
C ASN A 246 2.54 1.11 12.91
N THR A 247 1.30 0.75 12.59
CA THR A 247 0.97 -0.38 11.74
C THR A 247 0.25 0.09 10.48
N PHE A 248 0.74 -0.34 9.32
CA PHE A 248 0.15 -0.08 8.01
C PHE A 248 -0.24 -1.40 7.36
N ILE A 249 -1.51 -1.57 7.00
CA ILE A 249 -2.08 -2.80 6.47
C ILE A 249 -2.84 -2.48 5.19
N GLY A 250 -2.47 -3.09 4.06
CA GLY A 250 -3.21 -2.92 2.80
C GLY A 250 -3.21 -1.48 2.28
N VAL A 251 -2.17 -0.69 2.60
CA VAL A 251 -2.10 0.74 2.31
C VAL A 251 -1.48 0.99 0.93
N ASP A 252 -2.15 1.81 0.14
CA ASP A 252 -1.70 2.29 -1.17
C ASP A 252 -1.11 3.70 -1.06
N SER A 253 0.10 3.93 -1.54
CA SER A 253 0.71 5.27 -1.56
C SER A 253 1.33 5.58 -2.93
N TYR A 254 0.70 6.47 -3.71
CA TYR A 254 1.07 6.65 -5.10
C TYR A 254 0.88 8.04 -5.67
N ARG A 255 1.64 8.37 -6.72
CA ARG A 255 1.59 9.70 -7.39
C ARG A 255 1.74 10.87 -6.42
N ASN A 256 2.44 10.66 -5.31
CA ASN A 256 2.84 11.72 -4.40
C ASN A 256 4.09 12.41 -4.97
N CYS A 257 4.08 13.73 -5.10
CA CYS A 257 5.19 14.46 -5.70
C CYS A 257 5.24 15.92 -5.28
N ASP A 258 6.40 16.35 -4.78
CA ASP A 258 6.77 17.74 -4.54
C ASP A 258 7.26 18.41 -5.83
N LEU A 259 6.55 18.18 -6.95
CA LEU A 259 6.93 18.60 -8.30
C LEU A 259 7.30 20.09 -8.35
N CYS A 260 6.42 20.92 -7.79
CA CYS A 260 6.63 22.35 -7.64
C CYS A 260 6.82 22.68 -6.15
N PRO A 261 8.00 23.15 -5.70
CA PRO A 261 9.16 23.63 -6.48
C PRO A 261 10.38 22.68 -6.50
N ARG A 262 10.26 21.41 -6.11
CA ARG A 262 11.42 20.56 -5.81
C ARG A 262 11.78 19.54 -6.88
N TYR A 263 11.00 19.42 -7.96
CA TYR A 263 11.26 18.46 -9.03
C TYR A 263 11.35 17.01 -8.49
N GLY A 264 10.41 16.64 -7.60
CA GLY A 264 10.26 15.26 -7.09
C GLY A 264 11.32 14.82 -6.07
N ALA A 265 11.99 15.73 -5.38
CA ALA A 265 13.19 15.42 -4.60
C ALA A 265 12.97 14.88 -3.17
N ASP A 266 11.73 14.73 -2.72
CA ASP A 266 11.43 14.35 -1.32
C ASP A 266 10.17 13.47 -1.16
N ALA A 267 9.33 13.41 -2.21
CA ALA A 267 8.02 12.79 -2.10
C ALA A 267 8.04 11.27 -2.32
N ASP A 268 8.17 10.56 -1.20
CA ASP A 268 8.11 9.10 -1.15
C ASP A 268 6.68 8.54 -1.09
N GLY A 269 6.51 7.24 -1.31
CA GLY A 269 5.30 6.54 -0.87
C GLY A 269 5.19 6.56 0.66
N PHE A 270 6.23 6.02 1.32
CA PHE A 270 6.34 5.91 2.77
C PHE A 270 7.70 6.42 3.24
N SER A 271 7.71 7.51 4.00
CA SER A 271 8.93 8.11 4.56
C SER A 271 9.04 7.88 6.07
N ILE A 272 9.51 6.69 6.46
CA ILE A 272 9.79 6.32 7.87
C ILE A 272 11.24 6.70 8.15
N LYS A 273 11.49 7.99 8.37
CA LYS A 273 12.82 8.60 8.25
C LYS A 273 13.15 9.58 9.38
N LEU A 274 14.36 10.14 9.36
CA LEU A 274 14.77 11.28 10.22
C LEU A 274 14.46 11.07 11.71
N GLY A 275 15.07 10.02 12.26
CA GLY A 275 14.90 9.64 13.65
C GLY A 275 13.53 9.06 14.03
N ALA A 276 12.83 8.39 13.12
CA ALA A 276 11.65 7.59 13.46
C ALA A 276 11.97 6.55 14.56
N GLY A 277 11.02 6.33 15.46
CA GLY A 277 11.14 5.38 16.56
C GLY A 277 10.99 3.92 16.10
N ASP A 278 10.99 3.00 17.07
CA ASP A 278 10.93 1.55 16.81
C ASP A 278 9.51 1.08 16.43
N GLY A 279 9.40 -0.13 15.89
CA GLY A 279 8.11 -0.83 15.73
C GLY A 279 7.20 -0.35 14.60
N ASN A 280 7.74 0.30 13.56
CA ASN A 280 6.92 0.72 12.42
C ASN A 280 6.81 -0.42 11.39
N ASN A 281 5.60 -0.92 11.14
CA ASN A 281 5.37 -2.18 10.42
C ASN A 281 4.43 -1.99 9.22
N CYS A 282 4.81 -2.52 8.06
CA CYS A 282 4.03 -2.51 6.83
C CYS A 282 3.68 -3.94 6.41
N PHE A 283 2.39 -4.22 6.18
CA PHE A 283 1.88 -5.48 5.66
C PHE A 283 0.98 -5.25 4.45
N SER A 284 1.21 -5.98 3.36
CA SER A 284 0.41 -5.84 2.13
C SER A 284 0.33 -4.39 1.60
N CYS A 285 1.36 -3.60 1.84
CA CYS A 285 1.41 -2.19 1.45
C CYS A 285 2.05 -2.03 0.07
N ARG A 286 1.63 -0.99 -0.66
CA ARG A 286 2.00 -0.77 -2.06
C ARG A 286 2.41 0.69 -2.29
N ALA A 287 3.56 0.91 -2.95
CA ALA A 287 4.07 2.24 -3.25
C ALA A 287 4.53 2.39 -4.70
N TRP A 288 3.90 3.27 -5.47
CA TRP A 288 4.24 3.40 -6.89
C TRP A 288 4.12 4.79 -7.46
N GLU A 289 4.86 5.04 -8.54
CA GLU A 289 4.77 6.29 -9.28
C GLU A 289 4.93 7.52 -8.37
N ASN A 290 5.68 7.41 -7.26
CA ASN A 290 5.99 8.54 -6.37
C ASN A 290 7.17 9.35 -6.92
N GLY A 291 7.33 10.60 -6.48
CA GLY A 291 8.35 11.53 -7.00
C GLY A 291 9.79 11.12 -6.68
N ASP A 292 10.01 10.50 -5.51
CA ASP A 292 11.31 10.06 -5.02
C ASP A 292 11.35 8.53 -4.88
N ASP A 293 11.19 7.98 -3.67
CA ASP A 293 11.21 6.53 -3.44
C ASP A 293 9.82 5.89 -3.24
N GLY A 294 9.75 4.56 -3.32
CA GLY A 294 8.63 3.81 -2.75
C GLY A 294 8.63 3.88 -1.21
N TRP A 295 9.73 3.45 -0.61
CA TRP A 295 10.00 3.53 0.84
C TRP A 295 11.34 4.21 1.09
N ASP A 296 11.37 5.18 2.00
CA ASP A 296 12.57 5.89 2.43
C ASP A 296 12.76 5.79 3.95
N SER A 297 13.89 5.20 4.38
CA SER A 297 14.34 5.19 5.78
C SER A 297 15.62 5.98 6.04
N TYR A 298 15.91 6.98 5.20
CA TYR A 298 17.04 7.88 5.32
C TYR A 298 17.15 8.54 6.70
N ASP A 299 18.38 8.72 7.17
CA ASP A 299 18.65 9.44 8.41
C ASP A 299 19.80 10.45 8.30
N GLN A 300 19.94 11.32 9.29
CA GLN A 300 21.01 12.34 9.37
C GLN A 300 21.77 12.25 10.69
N ALA A 301 23.00 12.78 10.72
CA ALA A 301 23.91 12.71 11.87
C ALA A 301 23.30 13.15 13.22
N GLN A 302 22.35 14.09 13.20
CA GLN A 302 21.74 14.62 14.43
C GLN A 302 20.66 13.72 15.03
N HIS A 303 20.26 12.66 14.35
CA HIS A 303 19.26 11.71 14.81
C HIS A 303 19.93 10.43 15.33
N ASN A 304 19.27 9.76 16.29
CA ASN A 304 19.79 8.54 16.90
C ASN A 304 19.47 7.27 16.09
N GLY A 305 19.24 7.39 14.78
CA GLY A 305 18.79 6.29 13.95
C GLY A 305 17.30 6.25 13.68
N VAL A 306 16.96 5.64 12.55
CA VAL A 306 15.64 5.08 12.27
C VAL A 306 15.66 3.63 12.72
N TYR A 307 14.92 3.31 13.78
CA TYR A 307 14.88 1.98 14.41
C TYR A 307 14.15 0.94 13.54
N ASN A 308 13.57 -0.12 14.11
CA ASN A 308 13.22 -1.29 13.33
C ASN A 308 12.01 -1.04 12.44
N ILE A 309 12.10 -1.53 11.20
CA ILE A 309 11.02 -1.46 10.22
C ILE A 309 10.81 -2.84 9.62
N SER A 310 9.56 -3.26 9.52
CA SER A 310 9.16 -4.50 8.85
C SER A 310 8.38 -4.20 7.56
N TYR A 311 8.72 -4.93 6.51
CA TYR A 311 8.05 -4.92 5.21
C TYR A 311 7.68 -6.36 4.88
N ILE A 312 6.39 -6.67 4.95
CA ILE A 312 5.87 -8.03 4.72
C ILE A 312 4.82 -7.94 3.62
N ASP A 313 4.92 -8.80 2.61
CA ASP A 313 4.04 -8.77 1.44
C ASP A 313 3.95 -7.36 0.83
N CYS A 314 5.06 -6.62 0.79
CA CYS A 314 5.07 -5.24 0.31
C CYS A 314 5.59 -5.12 -1.12
N LEU A 315 5.18 -4.06 -1.79
CA LEU A 315 5.35 -3.98 -3.23
C LEU A 315 5.61 -2.56 -3.71
N CYS A 316 6.66 -2.35 -4.49
CA CYS A 316 6.91 -1.06 -5.13
C CYS A 316 7.19 -1.17 -6.62
N TRP A 317 6.74 -0.15 -7.36
CA TRP A 317 7.08 -0.04 -8.77
C TRP A 317 7.13 1.38 -9.30
N HIS A 318 7.94 1.58 -10.33
CA HIS A 318 7.94 2.79 -11.17
C HIS A 318 8.08 4.11 -10.38
N ASN A 319 8.80 4.10 -9.25
CA ASN A 319 9.04 5.31 -8.48
C ASN A 319 10.14 6.19 -9.11
N GLY A 320 10.03 7.49 -8.80
CA GLY A 320 10.86 8.61 -9.21
C GLY A 320 10.99 8.84 -10.71
N ASP A 321 9.90 8.57 -11.44
CA ASP A 321 9.78 8.93 -12.85
C ASP A 321 9.22 10.33 -13.08
N LEU A 322 9.98 11.22 -13.72
CA LEU A 322 9.46 12.53 -14.10
C LEU A 322 8.38 12.42 -15.17
N ASP A 323 8.43 11.40 -16.04
CA ASP A 323 7.48 11.23 -17.15
C ASP A 323 6.07 10.87 -16.64
N THR A 324 5.98 10.28 -15.46
CA THR A 324 4.73 10.15 -14.70
C THR A 324 4.14 11.53 -14.38
N PHE A 325 4.97 12.48 -13.92
CA PHE A 325 4.53 13.78 -13.44
C PHE A 325 4.37 14.85 -14.51
N THR A 326 4.95 14.63 -15.69
CA THR A 326 4.58 15.34 -16.92
C THR A 326 3.43 14.65 -17.67
N CYS A 327 2.96 13.51 -17.16
CA CYS A 327 1.91 12.65 -17.73
C CYS A 327 2.21 12.16 -19.15
N TRP A 328 3.49 12.12 -19.51
CA TRP A 328 3.98 11.61 -20.77
C TRP A 328 3.90 10.07 -20.81
N ASP A 329 4.26 9.38 -19.73
CA ASP A 329 4.18 7.91 -19.66
C ASP A 329 2.72 7.41 -19.81
N ASP A 330 1.77 8.00 -19.07
CA ASP A 330 0.34 7.71 -19.21
C ASP A 330 -0.14 7.89 -20.66
N TYR A 331 0.27 9.00 -21.29
CA TYR A 331 -0.08 9.31 -22.68
C TYR A 331 0.48 8.25 -23.63
N GLN A 332 1.77 7.90 -23.53
CA GLN A 332 2.40 6.88 -24.37
C GLN A 332 1.76 5.51 -24.25
N ARG A 333 1.23 5.17 -23.07
CA ARG A 333 0.49 3.93 -22.81
C ARG A 333 -0.97 3.98 -23.29
N GLY A 334 -1.43 5.10 -23.82
CA GLY A 334 -2.80 5.29 -24.29
C GLY A 334 -3.82 5.34 -23.14
N LEU A 335 -3.38 5.71 -21.94
CA LEU A 335 -4.26 5.89 -20.78
C LEU A 335 -5.01 7.22 -20.90
N PRO A 336 -6.22 7.34 -20.31
CA PRO A 336 -6.91 8.62 -20.24
C PRO A 336 -6.12 9.63 -19.41
N PRO A 337 -6.28 10.95 -19.67
CA PRO A 337 -5.56 11.96 -18.91
C PRO A 337 -6.00 11.94 -17.44
N ASP A 338 -5.04 11.85 -16.51
CA ASP A 338 -5.33 11.96 -15.08
C ASP A 338 -5.47 13.42 -14.66
N GLU A 339 -6.72 13.92 -14.64
CA GLU A 339 -7.04 15.31 -14.30
C GLU A 339 -6.69 15.69 -12.84
N ARG A 340 -6.26 14.74 -12.00
CA ARG A 340 -5.77 15.00 -10.64
C ARG A 340 -4.30 15.46 -10.63
N MET A 341 -3.55 15.20 -11.71
CA MET A 341 -2.14 15.56 -11.83
C MET A 341 -1.97 17.07 -12.10
N LEU A 342 -1.04 17.71 -11.40
CA LEU A 342 -0.78 19.16 -11.51
C LEU A 342 -0.43 19.60 -12.94
N TYR A 343 0.29 18.76 -13.70
CA TYR A 343 0.61 19.04 -15.10
C TYR A 343 -0.66 19.08 -15.96
N ILE A 344 -1.53 18.07 -15.87
CA ILE A 344 -2.78 18.00 -16.64
C ILE A 344 -3.70 19.17 -16.29
N GLN A 345 -3.83 19.51 -15.01
CA GLN A 345 -4.59 20.69 -14.58
C GLN A 345 -4.05 21.98 -15.21
N ALA A 346 -2.73 22.15 -15.21
CA ALA A 346 -2.08 23.30 -15.82
C ALA A 346 -2.27 23.33 -17.34
N ALA A 347 -2.22 22.17 -18.02
CA ALA A 347 -2.42 22.04 -19.45
C ALA A 347 -3.84 22.35 -19.88
N ILE A 348 -4.85 21.78 -19.22
CA ILE A 348 -6.27 22.09 -19.43
C ILE A 348 -6.52 23.60 -19.31
N ALA A 349 -5.89 24.25 -18.32
CA ALA A 349 -6.09 25.68 -18.07
C ALA A 349 -5.39 26.60 -19.09
N GLN A 350 -4.28 26.17 -19.70
CA GLN A 350 -3.40 27.05 -20.50
C GLN A 350 -3.42 26.75 -22.00
N VAL A 351 -3.87 25.56 -22.41
CA VAL A 351 -3.75 25.06 -23.78
C VAL A 351 -5.14 24.75 -24.31
N PRO A 352 -5.67 25.58 -25.23
CA PRO A 352 -6.92 25.27 -25.93
C PRO A 352 -6.86 23.89 -26.59
N ASP A 353 -7.96 23.15 -26.51
CA ASP A 353 -8.15 21.82 -27.11
C ASP A 353 -7.18 20.74 -26.60
N PHE A 354 -6.54 20.94 -25.43
CA PHE A 354 -5.60 19.97 -24.86
C PHE A 354 -6.19 18.57 -24.75
N LEU A 355 -7.38 18.44 -24.14
CA LEU A 355 -8.03 17.15 -23.95
C LEU A 355 -8.40 16.48 -25.28
N GLU A 356 -8.85 17.25 -26.28
CA GLU A 356 -9.16 16.72 -27.60
C GLU A 356 -7.92 16.10 -28.25
N LYS A 357 -6.81 16.85 -28.27
CA LYS A 357 -5.54 16.38 -28.84
C LYS A 357 -4.93 15.22 -28.06
N TYR A 358 -5.04 15.24 -26.74
CA TYR A 358 -4.59 14.14 -25.89
C TYR A 358 -5.36 12.86 -26.23
N ASN A 359 -6.70 12.95 -26.26
CA ASN A 359 -7.56 11.79 -26.53
C ASN A 359 -7.42 11.27 -27.98
N ASN A 360 -7.13 12.15 -28.93
CA ASN A 360 -6.83 11.76 -30.32
C ASN A 360 -5.38 11.27 -30.53
N HIS A 361 -4.57 11.29 -29.47
CA HIS A 361 -3.16 10.90 -29.51
C HIS A 361 -2.34 11.70 -30.55
N GLU A 362 -2.55 13.02 -30.60
CA GLU A 362 -1.95 13.95 -31.58
C GLU A 362 -0.61 14.59 -31.11
N TYR A 363 -0.25 14.43 -29.84
CA TYR A 363 1.00 14.95 -29.30
C TYR A 363 2.20 14.03 -29.60
N THR A 364 3.34 14.69 -29.76
CA THR A 364 4.70 14.11 -29.81
C THR A 364 5.52 14.70 -28.66
N GLN A 365 6.71 14.18 -28.40
CA GLN A 365 7.57 14.73 -27.35
C GLN A 365 7.92 16.20 -27.64
N GLU A 366 8.12 16.57 -28.92
CA GLU A 366 8.43 17.94 -29.34
C GLU A 366 7.22 18.89 -29.28
N THR A 367 6.01 18.35 -29.35
CA THR A 367 4.76 19.13 -29.28
C THR A 367 4.07 19.03 -27.92
N TRP A 368 4.67 18.34 -26.95
CA TRP A 368 4.14 18.24 -25.60
C TRP A 368 4.03 19.64 -24.97
N PRO A 369 2.88 20.02 -24.39
CA PRO A 369 2.68 21.40 -23.98
C PRO A 369 3.65 21.90 -22.90
N ASP A 370 4.27 23.06 -23.15
CA ASP A 370 5.00 23.82 -22.14
C ASP A 370 4.06 24.72 -21.33
N VAL A 371 3.73 24.28 -20.12
CA VAL A 371 2.74 24.91 -19.25
C VAL A 371 3.42 25.45 -17.99
N THR A 372 2.80 26.45 -17.37
CA THR A 372 3.27 26.94 -16.06
C THR A 372 2.52 26.22 -14.96
N ILE A 373 3.21 25.41 -14.16
CA ILE A 373 2.65 24.75 -12.99
C ILE A 373 2.84 25.70 -11.80
N SER A 374 1.75 25.99 -11.08
CA SER A 374 1.76 26.91 -9.93
C SER A 374 1.20 26.22 -8.70
N LEU A 375 1.97 26.19 -7.61
CA LEU A 375 1.53 25.65 -6.33
C LEU A 375 2.35 26.24 -5.17
N LEU A 376 1.71 26.45 -4.00
CA LEU A 376 2.36 26.93 -2.78
C LEU A 376 3.20 28.21 -2.98
N GLY A 377 2.65 29.20 -3.68
CA GLY A 377 3.34 30.45 -4.03
C GLY A 377 4.51 30.31 -5.01
N SER A 378 4.80 29.09 -5.47
CA SER A 378 5.87 28.77 -6.41
C SER A 378 5.33 28.57 -7.82
N LYS A 379 6.18 28.79 -8.83
CA LYS A 379 5.86 28.55 -10.24
C LYS A 379 7.05 27.90 -10.92
N ILE A 380 6.79 26.84 -11.67
CA ILE A 380 7.77 26.20 -12.55
C ILE A 380 7.20 26.08 -13.96
N LYS A 381 8.08 26.06 -14.96
CA LYS A 381 7.70 25.76 -16.34
C LYS A 381 7.90 24.27 -16.59
N SER A 382 6.97 23.59 -17.24
CA SER A 382 7.12 22.15 -17.45
C SER A 382 8.35 21.80 -18.29
N SER A 383 8.76 22.67 -19.22
CA SER A 383 10.03 22.55 -19.95
C SER A 383 11.30 22.58 -19.09
N THR A 384 11.24 23.01 -17.82
CA THR A 384 12.40 22.95 -16.90
C THR A 384 12.48 21.64 -16.12
N ILE A 385 11.44 20.80 -16.21
CA ILE A 385 11.43 19.44 -15.65
C ILE A 385 12.16 18.53 -16.64
N ASN A 386 13.34 18.11 -16.27
CA ASN A 386 14.18 17.18 -17.04
C ASN A 386 15.09 16.44 -16.07
N TYR A 387 15.77 15.40 -16.55
CA TYR A 387 16.59 14.55 -15.70
C TYR A 387 17.80 15.24 -15.07
N ASP A 388 18.32 16.34 -15.64
CA ASP A 388 19.40 17.09 -15.00
C ASP A 388 18.92 17.79 -13.71
N ASN A 389 17.67 18.27 -13.74
CA ASN A 389 17.06 19.03 -12.65
C ASN A 389 16.14 18.20 -11.75
N TRP A 390 15.73 17.00 -12.19
CA TRP A 390 14.98 16.06 -11.36
C TRP A 390 15.78 15.74 -10.10
N GLY A 391 15.11 15.85 -8.96
CA GLY A 391 15.72 15.65 -7.66
C GLY A 391 15.41 14.29 -7.05
N GLY A 392 14.42 13.56 -7.59
CA GLY A 392 14.08 12.23 -7.12
C GLY A 392 15.23 11.23 -7.34
N ASN A 393 15.40 10.37 -6.35
CA ASN A 393 16.33 9.25 -6.29
C ASN A 393 15.47 7.98 -6.36
N PRO A 394 15.13 7.50 -7.56
CA PRO A 394 14.04 6.55 -7.77
C PRO A 394 14.32 5.12 -7.27
N ASN A 395 14.25 4.88 -5.96
CA ASN A 395 14.43 3.54 -5.38
C ASN A 395 13.09 2.92 -4.99
N GLY A 396 13.04 1.59 -4.98
CA GLY A 396 11.92 0.83 -4.43
C GLY A 396 11.92 0.90 -2.90
N PHE A 397 12.83 0.16 -2.27
CA PHE A 397 13.05 0.14 -0.82
C PHE A 397 14.41 0.72 -0.47
N LYS A 398 14.45 1.88 0.19
CA LYS A 398 15.67 2.54 0.68
C LYS A 398 15.86 2.29 2.18
N PHE A 399 16.86 1.48 2.54
CA PHE A 399 17.05 0.90 3.86
C PHE A 399 17.90 1.72 4.84
N GLY A 400 18.19 2.99 4.53
CA GLY A 400 18.82 3.89 5.49
C GLY A 400 19.62 4.99 4.84
N SER A 401 20.69 5.38 5.53
CA SER A 401 21.70 6.32 5.06
C SER A 401 23.07 5.95 5.63
N GLU A 402 24.12 6.72 5.32
CA GLU A 402 25.45 6.57 5.95
C GLU A 402 25.46 6.67 7.49
N TYR A 403 24.40 7.23 8.08
CA TYR A 403 24.21 7.39 9.53
C TYR A 403 23.49 6.20 10.16
N SER A 404 22.97 5.29 9.35
CA SER A 404 22.35 4.05 9.80
C SER A 404 23.43 3.02 10.19
N ASN A 405 23.29 2.41 11.36
CA ASN A 405 24.26 1.56 12.02
C ASN A 405 23.62 0.23 12.51
N PRO A 406 24.43 -0.75 12.96
CA PRO A 406 23.94 -2.08 13.33
C PRO A 406 23.02 -2.16 14.57
N GLU A 407 22.70 -1.04 15.23
CA GLU A 407 21.64 -0.99 16.26
C GLU A 407 20.24 -0.96 15.66
N GLN A 408 20.12 -0.66 14.36
CA GLN A 408 18.84 -0.61 13.65
C GLN A 408 18.70 -1.82 12.73
N TYR A 409 17.45 -2.21 12.47
CA TYR A 409 17.12 -3.44 11.78
C TYR A 409 16.02 -3.25 10.72
N ARG A 410 16.07 -4.07 9.67
CA ARG A 410 15.08 -4.15 8.60
C ARG A 410 14.66 -5.61 8.44
N TYR A 411 13.36 -5.87 8.49
CA TYR A 411 12.80 -7.18 8.14
C TYR A 411 12.08 -7.07 6.80
N VAL A 412 12.48 -7.85 5.81
CA VAL A 412 11.90 -7.82 4.46
C VAL A 412 11.50 -9.24 4.08
N GLU A 413 10.21 -9.47 3.89
CA GLU A 413 9.68 -10.77 3.51
C GLU A 413 8.61 -10.63 2.43
N ASN A 414 8.64 -11.52 1.42
CA ASN A 414 7.64 -11.58 0.36
C ASN A 414 7.46 -10.25 -0.40
N CYS A 415 8.56 -9.51 -0.57
CA CYS A 415 8.52 -8.18 -1.19
C CYS A 415 8.94 -8.20 -2.65
N ILE A 416 8.31 -7.36 -3.47
CA ILE A 416 8.60 -7.24 -4.90
C ILE A 416 8.95 -5.77 -5.23
N ALA A 417 10.00 -5.56 -6.04
CA ALA A 417 10.42 -4.24 -6.50
C ALA A 417 10.76 -4.25 -7.99
N PHE A 418 10.06 -3.46 -8.81
CA PHE A 418 10.32 -3.43 -10.25
C PHE A 418 10.12 -2.10 -10.93
N GLU A 419 10.78 -1.91 -12.08
CA GLU A 419 10.67 -0.70 -12.90
C GLU A 419 10.97 0.61 -12.14
N ASN A 420 11.62 0.56 -10.96
CA ASN A 420 12.05 1.78 -10.28
C ASN A 420 13.21 2.38 -11.07
N GLY A 421 13.28 3.71 -11.15
CA GLY A 421 14.24 4.41 -12.01
C GLY A 421 15.72 4.20 -11.68
N GLN A 422 16.04 3.70 -10.50
CA GLN A 422 17.40 3.33 -10.11
C GLN A 422 17.39 1.92 -9.50
N LYS A 423 17.04 1.78 -8.23
CA LYS A 423 17.30 0.52 -7.50
C LYS A 423 16.01 -0.12 -7.00
N GLY A 424 15.95 -1.45 -6.98
CA GLY A 424 14.86 -2.18 -6.33
C GLY A 424 15.00 -2.13 -4.81
N PHE A 425 16.05 -2.76 -4.30
CA PHE A 425 16.41 -2.83 -2.88
C PHE A 425 17.74 -2.11 -2.66
N ASP A 426 17.73 -0.98 -1.95
CA ASP A 426 18.87 -0.08 -1.79
C ASP A 426 19.30 0.07 -0.33
N MET A 427 20.55 -0.23 -0.03
CA MET A 427 21.15 0.06 1.27
C MET A 427 21.31 1.56 1.51
N ASN A 428 21.50 2.36 0.46
CA ASN A 428 21.79 3.79 0.54
C ASN A 428 22.91 4.14 1.55
N ASN A 429 24.02 3.40 1.53
CA ASN A 429 25.16 3.51 2.45
C ASN A 429 24.89 3.10 3.92
N SER A 430 23.73 2.49 4.19
CA SER A 430 23.35 1.95 5.50
C SER A 430 24.23 0.79 5.97
N LYS A 431 24.46 0.74 7.28
CA LYS A 431 25.07 -0.41 7.98
C LYS A 431 24.07 -1.09 8.91
N CYS A 432 22.76 -0.88 8.69
CA CYS A 432 21.70 -1.59 9.42
C CYS A 432 21.88 -3.10 9.30
N LYS A 433 21.32 -3.81 10.27
CA LYS A 433 21.05 -5.24 10.13
C LYS A 433 19.85 -5.46 9.21
N ILE A 434 19.87 -6.56 8.47
CA ILE A 434 18.75 -6.93 7.60
C ILE A 434 18.53 -8.44 7.59
N ASP A 435 17.25 -8.83 7.66
CA ASP A 435 16.75 -10.11 7.20
C ASP A 435 15.95 -9.91 5.92
N ILE A 436 16.27 -10.67 4.88
CA ILE A 436 15.65 -10.50 3.55
C ILE A 436 15.32 -11.84 2.91
N HIS A 437 14.03 -12.11 2.81
CA HIS A 437 13.48 -13.41 2.48
C HIS A 437 12.44 -13.33 1.37
N ASN A 438 12.51 -14.28 0.44
CA ASN A 438 11.49 -14.46 -0.60
C ASN A 438 11.20 -13.13 -1.31
N THR A 439 12.21 -12.49 -1.90
CA THR A 439 12.05 -11.22 -2.61
C THR A 439 12.26 -11.36 -4.10
N ILE A 440 11.60 -10.52 -4.91
CA ILE A 440 11.81 -10.46 -6.36
C ILE A 440 12.14 -9.02 -6.75
N GLY A 441 13.31 -8.79 -7.33
CA GLY A 441 13.69 -7.52 -7.94
C GLY A 441 13.89 -7.69 -9.45
N TYR A 442 13.24 -6.88 -10.29
CA TYR A 442 13.47 -6.96 -11.73
C TYR A 442 13.23 -5.66 -12.49
N ASP A 443 13.83 -5.52 -13.68
CA ASP A 443 13.68 -4.37 -14.57
C ASP A 443 13.94 -2.99 -13.89
N ASN A 444 14.68 -2.95 -12.79
CA ASN A 444 15.04 -1.69 -12.13
C ASN A 444 16.24 -1.02 -12.84
N GLY A 445 16.19 0.31 -12.94
CA GLY A 445 17.26 1.13 -13.50
C GLY A 445 17.11 1.49 -14.99
N TYR A 446 15.96 2.00 -15.44
CA TYR A 446 15.74 2.35 -16.85
C TYR A 446 16.47 3.64 -17.28
N ASP A 447 16.79 3.78 -18.57
CA ASP A 447 17.64 4.84 -19.15
C ASP A 447 17.12 6.29 -18.95
N GLY A 448 18.05 7.26 -18.85
CA GLY A 448 17.78 8.70 -18.88
C GLY A 448 17.88 9.45 -17.55
N LYS A 449 17.95 8.78 -16.39
CA LYS A 449 17.94 9.37 -15.04
C LYS A 449 19.27 9.98 -14.61
N LYS A 450 19.17 10.89 -13.65
CA LYS A 450 20.31 11.45 -12.89
C LYS A 450 21.03 10.35 -12.11
N GLY A 451 22.36 10.38 -12.09
CA GLY A 451 23.18 9.44 -11.30
C GLY A 451 23.36 8.06 -11.91
N GLN A 452 22.94 7.85 -13.17
CA GLN A 452 22.99 6.54 -13.83
C GLN A 452 24.38 5.98 -14.10
N ASP A 453 25.37 6.85 -14.25
CA ASP A 453 26.73 6.44 -14.61
C ASP A 453 27.58 5.99 -13.41
N ALA A 454 27.00 5.94 -12.20
CA ALA A 454 27.72 5.43 -11.03
C ALA A 454 27.81 3.89 -11.09
N GLU A 455 29.00 3.33 -10.85
CA GLU A 455 29.26 1.87 -10.82
C GLU A 455 28.40 1.08 -9.79
N ASP A 456 27.66 1.80 -8.92
CA ASP A 456 26.79 1.33 -7.83
C ASP A 456 25.32 1.80 -7.95
N ALA A 457 24.91 2.30 -9.11
CA ALA A 457 23.53 2.68 -9.39
C ALA A 457 22.85 1.65 -10.31
N ASN A 458 21.52 1.68 -10.36
CA ASN A 458 20.70 0.98 -11.37
C ASN A 458 20.69 -0.56 -11.32
N SER A 459 20.54 -1.15 -10.13
CA SER A 459 20.43 -2.62 -9.99
C SER A 459 19.19 -3.01 -9.21
N ASN A 460 18.75 -4.25 -9.35
CA ASN A 460 17.65 -4.79 -8.53
C ASN A 460 18.04 -4.82 -7.05
N TYR A 461 19.29 -5.18 -6.73
CA TYR A 461 19.81 -5.19 -5.37
C TYR A 461 21.13 -4.43 -5.26
N ILE A 462 21.16 -3.41 -4.41
CA ILE A 462 22.39 -2.73 -3.95
C ILE A 462 22.41 -2.81 -2.43
N LEU A 463 23.04 -3.84 -1.87
CA LEU A 463 23.16 -4.09 -0.43
C LEU A 463 24.60 -3.90 0.10
N LYS A 464 25.51 -3.50 -0.80
CA LYS A 464 26.91 -3.19 -0.53
C LYS A 464 27.36 -1.98 -1.35
N CYS A 465 28.19 -1.12 -0.78
CA CYS A 465 28.79 0.02 -1.46
C CYS A 465 30.08 -0.41 -2.18
N LYS A 466 30.27 -0.07 -3.47
CA LYS A 466 31.57 -0.22 -4.16
C LYS A 466 32.30 1.12 -4.37
N ILE A 467 31.83 2.24 -3.80
CA ILE A 467 32.43 3.56 -4.01
C ILE A 467 33.92 3.53 -3.63
N ARG A 468 34.78 3.71 -4.64
CA ARG A 468 36.24 3.75 -4.47
C ARG A 468 36.66 4.91 -3.57
N GLY A 469 37.38 4.61 -2.48
CA GLY A 469 38.02 5.61 -1.60
C GLY A 469 37.25 5.94 -0.32
N VAL A 470 36.12 5.30 -0.07
CA VAL A 470 35.38 5.34 1.20
C VAL A 470 35.55 3.99 1.90
N THR A 471 35.54 3.97 3.24
CA THR A 471 35.49 2.70 4.00
C THR A 471 34.30 1.88 3.49
N PRO A 472 34.48 0.61 3.08
CA PRO A 472 33.39 -0.21 2.58
C PRO A 472 32.23 -0.23 3.60
N ALA A 473 31.07 0.30 3.20
CA ALA A 473 29.83 0.14 3.94
C ALA A 473 29.04 -0.98 3.27
N GLU A 474 28.60 -1.94 4.06
CA GLU A 474 27.70 -3.01 3.63
C GLU A 474 26.67 -3.22 4.74
N MET A 475 25.46 -3.65 4.35
CA MET A 475 24.45 -4.04 5.33
C MET A 475 24.92 -5.29 6.07
N VAL A 476 24.57 -5.39 7.35
CA VAL A 476 24.84 -6.59 8.16
C VAL A 476 23.70 -7.58 7.91
N VAL A 477 23.82 -8.39 6.86
CA VAL A 477 22.83 -9.43 6.54
C VAL A 477 22.89 -10.51 7.61
N LEU A 478 21.81 -10.70 8.37
CA LEU A 478 21.72 -11.73 9.42
C LEU A 478 21.16 -13.04 8.85
N SER A 479 20.13 -12.94 8.00
CA SER A 479 19.48 -14.05 7.34
C SER A 479 19.03 -13.66 5.94
N SER A 480 19.12 -14.60 5.00
CA SER A 480 18.70 -14.39 3.61
C SER A 480 18.31 -15.71 2.95
N SER A 481 17.20 -15.74 2.22
CA SER A 481 16.81 -16.91 1.43
C SER A 481 15.85 -16.55 0.28
N ASN A 482 15.88 -17.32 -0.80
CA ASN A 482 14.92 -17.25 -1.90
C ASN A 482 14.75 -15.85 -2.51
N ASN A 483 15.85 -15.14 -2.74
CA ASN A 483 15.83 -13.83 -3.39
C ASN A 483 16.09 -14.00 -4.89
N TYR A 484 15.29 -13.34 -5.73
CA TYR A 484 15.32 -13.49 -7.18
C TYR A 484 15.61 -12.15 -7.86
N SER A 485 16.48 -12.17 -8.85
CA SER A 485 16.89 -10.98 -9.60
C SER A 485 17.02 -11.28 -11.08
N PHE A 486 16.43 -10.45 -11.93
CA PHE A 486 16.61 -10.54 -13.37
C PHE A 486 16.45 -9.17 -14.05
N ASN A 487 17.13 -8.98 -15.18
CA ASN A 487 17.01 -7.79 -16.03
C ASN A 487 17.18 -6.42 -15.33
N GLY A 488 17.88 -6.37 -14.20
CA GLY A 488 18.39 -5.10 -13.67
C GLY A 488 19.37 -4.49 -14.67
N LYS A 489 19.37 -3.17 -14.81
CA LYS A 489 20.24 -2.48 -15.77
C LYS A 489 21.72 -2.78 -15.54
N ASN A 490 22.12 -2.83 -14.28
CA ASN A 490 23.44 -3.24 -13.83
C ASN A 490 23.34 -4.51 -12.95
N PRO A 491 24.44 -5.28 -12.84
CA PRO A 491 24.49 -6.42 -11.94
C PRO A 491 24.24 -6.03 -10.48
N ASP A 492 23.68 -6.96 -9.70
CA ASP A 492 23.47 -6.77 -8.27
C ASP A 492 24.80 -6.55 -7.54
N VAL A 493 24.73 -5.80 -6.44
CA VAL A 493 25.85 -5.50 -5.56
C VAL A 493 25.53 -5.98 -4.16
N LEU A 494 26.12 -7.11 -3.79
CA LEU A 494 25.72 -7.90 -2.64
C LEU A 494 26.88 -8.13 -1.65
N PRO A 495 26.62 -8.13 -0.33
CA PRO A 495 27.50 -8.74 0.67
C PRO A 495 27.75 -10.23 0.39
N ASP A 496 28.86 -10.76 0.87
CA ASP A 496 29.32 -12.13 0.54
C ASP A 496 28.36 -13.24 1.03
N ASN A 497 27.49 -12.94 2.00
CA ASN A 497 26.57 -13.89 2.63
C ASN A 497 25.12 -13.82 2.10
N ILE A 498 24.89 -13.11 0.99
CA ILE A 498 23.60 -13.09 0.28
C ILE A 498 23.83 -13.36 -1.21
N THR A 499 22.89 -14.08 -1.82
CA THR A 499 22.87 -14.34 -3.26
C THR A 499 21.45 -14.15 -3.79
N THR A 500 21.36 -13.79 -5.06
CA THR A 500 20.12 -13.79 -5.83
C THR A 500 20.15 -14.94 -6.84
N LYS A 501 18.98 -15.50 -7.14
CA LYS A 501 18.77 -16.48 -8.22
C LYS A 501 18.15 -15.77 -9.41
N GLU A 502 18.54 -16.18 -10.62
CA GLU A 502 17.89 -15.71 -11.84
C GLU A 502 16.84 -16.74 -12.28
N PRO A 503 15.53 -16.39 -12.32
CA PRO A 503 14.50 -17.28 -12.85
C PRO A 503 14.73 -17.61 -14.34
N THR A 504 14.21 -18.74 -14.82
CA THR A 504 14.30 -19.07 -16.27
C THR A 504 13.56 -18.01 -17.11
N PRO A 505 13.91 -17.82 -18.39
CA PRO A 505 13.21 -16.88 -19.26
C PRO A 505 11.68 -17.06 -19.26
N GLU A 506 11.19 -18.30 -19.25
CA GLU A 506 9.76 -18.59 -19.16
C GLU A 506 9.15 -18.16 -17.83
N GLN A 507 9.87 -18.33 -16.71
CA GLN A 507 9.45 -17.82 -15.41
C GLN A 507 9.47 -16.30 -15.39
N GLN A 508 10.48 -15.64 -15.96
CA GLN A 508 10.54 -14.18 -16.03
C GLN A 508 9.35 -13.60 -16.81
N GLU A 509 8.96 -14.21 -17.92
CA GLU A 509 7.75 -13.84 -18.66
C GLU A 509 6.47 -14.08 -17.84
N ALA A 510 6.37 -15.23 -17.17
CA ALA A 510 5.22 -15.57 -16.34
C ALA A 510 5.08 -14.61 -15.12
N ILE A 511 6.21 -14.24 -14.50
CA ILE A 511 6.25 -13.25 -13.41
C ILE A 511 5.68 -11.93 -13.92
N ARG A 512 6.20 -11.38 -15.02
CA ARG A 512 5.69 -10.12 -15.60
C ARG A 512 4.20 -10.19 -15.91
N ALA A 513 3.73 -11.30 -16.49
CA ALA A 513 2.32 -11.45 -16.83
C ALA A 513 1.39 -11.51 -15.60
N GLU A 514 1.77 -12.27 -14.56
CA GLU A 514 0.96 -12.37 -13.33
C GLU A 514 1.04 -11.07 -12.51
N VAL A 515 2.21 -10.44 -12.49
CA VAL A 515 2.41 -9.07 -12.03
C VAL A 515 1.37 -8.20 -12.73
N ASP A 516 1.49 -7.97 -14.05
CA ASP A 516 0.67 -7.02 -14.81
C ASP A 516 -0.83 -7.19 -14.56
N LYS A 517 -1.29 -8.43 -14.40
CA LYS A 517 -2.66 -8.75 -14.01
C LYS A 517 -3.03 -8.22 -12.62
N VAL A 518 -2.23 -8.50 -11.60
CA VAL A 518 -2.46 -8.02 -10.22
C VAL A 518 -2.37 -6.49 -10.15
N PHE A 519 -1.33 -5.87 -10.73
CA PHE A 519 -1.18 -4.40 -10.72
C PHE A 519 -2.24 -3.70 -11.55
N GLY A 520 -2.63 -4.27 -12.68
CA GLY A 520 -3.70 -3.74 -13.52
C GLY A 520 -5.00 -3.61 -12.73
N GLN A 521 -5.34 -4.61 -11.92
CA GLN A 521 -6.51 -4.56 -11.03
C GLN A 521 -6.34 -3.50 -9.93
N ILE A 522 -5.17 -3.43 -9.28
CA ILE A 522 -4.87 -2.43 -8.24
C ILE A 522 -5.03 -1.01 -8.79
N LYS A 523 -4.41 -0.71 -9.93
CA LYS A 523 -4.50 0.60 -10.58
C LYS A 523 -5.93 0.92 -11.02
N ALA A 524 -6.66 -0.04 -11.58
CA ALA A 524 -8.04 0.16 -12.02
C ALA A 524 -8.99 0.48 -10.85
N ASN A 525 -8.77 -0.14 -9.69
CA ASN A 525 -9.50 0.19 -8.46
C ASN A 525 -9.15 1.60 -7.97
N CYS A 526 -7.87 1.92 -7.87
CA CYS A 526 -7.40 3.24 -7.43
C CYS A 526 -7.89 4.39 -8.33
N GLN A 527 -8.01 4.17 -9.65
CA GLN A 527 -8.59 5.15 -10.58
C GLN A 527 -10.07 5.44 -10.30
N LYS A 528 -10.79 4.51 -9.68
CA LYS A 528 -12.20 4.63 -9.31
C LYS A 528 -12.39 4.99 -7.85
N ASP A 529 -11.34 5.35 -7.11
CA ASP A 529 -11.39 5.58 -5.67
C ASP A 529 -11.88 4.35 -4.87
N ILE A 530 -11.57 3.14 -5.37
CA ILE A 530 -11.82 1.86 -4.69
C ILE A 530 -10.51 1.43 -4.01
N ILE A 531 -10.59 1.12 -2.71
CA ILE A 531 -9.43 0.67 -1.93
C ILE A 531 -9.25 -0.84 -2.10
N ASN A 532 -8.01 -1.26 -2.36
CA ASN A 532 -7.67 -2.66 -2.60
C ASN A 532 -7.58 -3.51 -1.34
N GLY A 533 -7.23 -2.89 -0.20
CA GLY A 533 -6.96 -3.59 1.05
C GLY A 533 -5.79 -4.56 0.96
N VAL A 534 -5.86 -5.68 1.69
CA VAL A 534 -4.84 -6.74 1.65
C VAL A 534 -4.95 -7.52 0.33
N VAL A 535 -3.85 -7.56 -0.41
CA VAL A 535 -3.69 -8.34 -1.65
C VAL A 535 -2.53 -9.30 -1.46
N SER A 536 -2.74 -10.58 -1.78
CA SER A 536 -1.69 -11.59 -1.78
C SER A 536 -0.88 -11.54 -3.08
N PHE A 537 0.42 -11.77 -2.95
CA PHE A 537 1.35 -11.95 -4.07
C PHE A 537 1.84 -13.39 -4.21
N ASP A 538 1.20 -14.34 -3.54
CA ASP A 538 1.60 -15.74 -3.52
C ASP A 538 1.66 -16.35 -4.92
N SER A 539 0.70 -16.01 -5.79
CA SER A 539 0.68 -16.50 -7.18
C SER A 539 1.94 -16.11 -7.96
N ILE A 540 2.54 -14.96 -7.65
CA ILE A 540 3.79 -14.51 -8.26
C ILE A 540 4.97 -15.30 -7.69
N PHE A 541 5.03 -15.48 -6.37
CA PHE A 541 6.10 -16.26 -5.73
C PHE A 541 6.05 -17.75 -6.06
N ASP A 542 4.87 -18.32 -6.29
CA ASP A 542 4.70 -19.72 -6.66
C ASP A 542 5.35 -20.06 -8.01
N ILE A 543 5.48 -19.08 -8.91
CA ILE A 543 6.17 -19.23 -10.20
C ILE A 543 7.66 -19.58 -9.99
N VAL A 544 8.28 -19.00 -8.96
CA VAL A 544 9.71 -19.18 -8.66
C VAL A 544 9.99 -20.26 -7.61
N LYS A 545 8.97 -20.76 -6.89
CA LYS A 545 9.12 -21.85 -5.90
C LYS A 545 9.40 -23.25 -6.50
N GLY A 546 9.32 -23.40 -7.83
CA GLY A 546 9.44 -24.69 -8.52
C GLY A 546 10.84 -25.31 -8.64
N GLU A 547 11.84 -24.82 -7.90
CA GLU A 547 13.26 -25.25 -7.97
C GLU A 547 13.78 -25.99 -6.74
#